data_AF-A0A2W4NLY4-F1
#
_entry.id   AF-A0A2W4NLY4-F1
#
_cell.length_a   1.000
_cell.length_b   1.000
_cell.length_c   1.000
_cell.angle_alpha   90.00
_cell.angle_beta   90.00
_cell.angle_gamma   90.00
#
_symmetry.space_group_name_H-M   'P 1'
#
loop_
_entity.id
_entity.type
_entity.pdbx_description
1 polymer ?
#
loop_
_entity_poly.entity_id
_entity_poly.type
_entity_poly.pdbx_seq_one_letter_code
_entity_poly.pdbx_strand_id
1 'polypeptide(L)'
;MVNISTFCRADASGVIEVNVQDGNGRGIPGQEIRVRWDSGSDTFFTGLKPERDAGYADFDMEAGTDYLVEIPGHSNSASEPLAAVPCTTSDGESAITSYRVVFRAG
;
A
#
# COMPACT_ATOMS: atom_id res chain seq x y z
N MET A 1 7.28 -2.14 12.83
CA MET A 1 8.10 -1.44 11.81
C MET A 1 7.30 -1.30 10.52
N VAL A 2 7.46 -0.19 9.82
CA VAL A 2 6.86 0.03 8.48
C VAL A 2 7.99 0.24 7.49
N ASN A 3 7.96 -0.47 6.36
CA ASN A 3 8.87 -0.26 5.24
C ASN A 3 8.06 0.18 4.02
N ILE A 4 8.48 1.26 3.37
CA ILE A 4 7.81 1.83 2.21
C ILE A 4 8.83 1.89 1.08
N SER A 5 8.46 1.37 -0.09
CA SER A 5 9.24 1.47 -1.31
C SER A 5 8.33 1.83 -2.48
N THR A 6 8.83 2.61 -3.43
CA THR A 6 8.10 2.99 -4.64
C THR A 6 8.46 2.09 -5.83
N PHE A 7 7.55 2.01 -6.79
CA PHE A 7 7.82 1.45 -8.12
C PHE A 7 7.00 2.17 -9.18
N CYS A 8 7.45 2.09 -10.44
CA CYS A 8 6.77 2.69 -11.59
C CYS A 8 6.56 1.64 -12.67
N ARG A 9 5.32 1.19 -12.87
CA ARG A 9 4.95 0.15 -13.81
C ARG A 9 3.59 0.44 -14.43
N ALA A 10 3.46 0.25 -15.74
CA ALA A 10 2.20 0.48 -16.45
C ALA A 10 1.11 -0.54 -16.07
N ASP A 11 1.49 -1.79 -15.80
CA ASP A 11 0.57 -2.87 -15.43
C ASP A 11 0.15 -2.86 -13.95
N ALA A 12 0.74 -1.98 -13.14
CA ALA A 12 0.42 -1.77 -11.74
C ALA A 12 0.63 -0.28 -11.40
N SER A 13 -0.06 0.58 -12.14
CA SER A 13 0.04 2.04 -12.05
C SER A 13 -0.91 2.60 -11.00
N GLY A 14 -0.40 3.45 -10.10
CA GLY A 14 -1.21 4.11 -9.08
C GLY A 14 -1.80 3.17 -8.02
N VAL A 15 -1.04 2.17 -7.57
CA VAL A 15 -1.51 1.18 -6.58
C VAL A 15 -0.69 1.25 -5.31
N ILE A 16 -1.33 1.12 -4.16
CA ILE A 16 -0.68 0.86 -2.87
C ILE A 16 -0.81 -0.64 -2.59
N GLU A 17 0.27 -1.40 -2.78
CA GLU A 17 0.36 -2.79 -2.33
C GLU A 17 0.70 -2.80 -0.83
N VAL A 18 -0.19 -3.36 0.00
CA VAL A 18 0.02 -3.52 1.44
C VAL A 18 0.32 -4.99 1.76
N ASN A 19 1.32 -5.23 2.59
CA ASN A 19 1.57 -6.55 3.15
C ASN A 19 1.82 -6.49 4.66
N VAL A 20 1.00 -7.20 5.43
CA VAL A 20 1.11 -7.28 6.89
C VAL A 20 1.75 -8.61 7.26
N GLN A 21 2.84 -8.57 8.01
CA GLN A 21 3.66 -9.74 8.34
C GLN A 21 3.90 -9.88 9.84
N ASP A 22 4.03 -11.12 10.30
CA ASP A 22 4.57 -11.45 11.61
C ASP A 22 6.10 -11.25 11.67
N GLY A 23 6.69 -11.49 12.84
CA GLY A 23 8.15 -11.40 13.05
C GLY A 23 8.99 -12.39 12.21
N ASN A 24 8.36 -13.43 11.64
CA ASN A 24 9.00 -14.39 10.74
C ASN A 24 8.79 -14.03 9.26
N GLY A 25 8.13 -12.90 8.96
CA GLY A 25 7.80 -12.48 7.60
C GLY A 25 6.60 -13.19 6.99
N ARG A 26 5.78 -13.90 7.78
CA ARG A 26 4.57 -14.58 7.30
C ARG A 26 3.40 -13.62 7.26
N GLY A 27 2.67 -13.62 6.14
CA GLY A 27 1.47 -12.82 5.95
C GLY A 27 0.39 -13.09 7.00
N ILE A 28 -0.19 -12.02 7.56
CA ILE A 28 -1.30 -12.06 8.51
C ILE A 28 -2.60 -11.70 7.76
N PRO A 29 -3.52 -12.66 7.54
CA PRO A 29 -4.80 -12.39 6.91
C PRO A 29 -5.79 -11.71 7.87
N GLY A 30 -6.82 -11.07 7.31
CA GLY A 30 -7.89 -10.45 8.08
C GLY A 30 -7.49 -9.16 8.80
N GLN A 31 -6.32 -8.59 8.52
CA GLN A 31 -5.90 -7.33 9.09
C GLN A 31 -6.66 -6.18 8.41
N GLU A 32 -7.33 -5.35 9.21
CA GLU A 32 -7.93 -4.09 8.77
C GLU A 32 -6.82 -3.09 8.42
N ILE A 33 -6.91 -2.51 7.22
CA ILE A 33 -6.07 -1.43 6.72
C ILE A 33 -6.96 -0.23 6.44
N ARG A 34 -6.55 0.96 6.88
CA ARG A 34 -7.23 2.20 6.56
C ARG A 34 -6.34 3.08 5.69
N VAL A 35 -6.94 3.59 4.62
CA VAL A 35 -6.33 4.61 3.76
C VAL A 35 -7.15 5.89 3.88
N ARG A 36 -6.47 7.02 4.06
CA ARG A 36 -7.09 8.34 4.24
C ARG A 36 -6.49 9.35 3.27
N TRP A 37 -7.32 10.26 2.79
CA TRP A 37 -6.94 11.40 1.96
C TRP A 37 -7.84 12.59 2.31
N ASP A 38 -7.65 13.74 1.67
CA ASP A 38 -8.31 15.00 2.06
C ASP A 38 -9.85 14.94 2.06
N SER A 39 -10.45 14.21 1.12
CA SER A 39 -11.90 14.13 0.97
C SER A 39 -12.55 12.92 1.62
N GLY A 40 -11.77 11.99 2.21
CA GLY A 40 -12.35 10.78 2.80
C GLY A 40 -11.35 9.74 3.29
N SER A 41 -11.89 8.53 3.48
CA SER A 41 -11.12 7.36 3.86
C SER A 41 -11.79 6.10 3.37
N ASP A 42 -11.01 5.05 3.15
CA ASP A 42 -11.49 3.71 2.85
C ASP A 42 -10.84 2.69 3.78
N THR A 43 -11.48 1.53 3.92
CA THR A 43 -11.03 0.43 4.77
C THR A 43 -11.14 -0.89 4.03
N PHE A 44 -10.03 -1.62 4.00
CA PHE A 44 -9.92 -2.92 3.32
C PHE A 44 -9.13 -3.92 4.18
N PHE A 45 -9.12 -5.18 3.75
CA PHE A 45 -8.61 -6.29 4.57
C PHE A 45 -7.60 -7.15 3.82
N THR A 46 -6.59 -7.61 4.54
CA THR A 46 -5.60 -8.57 4.01
C THR A 46 -6.18 -9.97 3.84
N GLY A 47 -5.60 -10.76 2.92
CA GLY A 47 -5.90 -12.18 2.75
C GLY A 47 -7.07 -12.49 1.80
N LEU A 48 -7.64 -11.48 1.15
CA LEU A 48 -8.67 -11.65 0.12
C LEU A 48 -8.12 -12.03 -1.26
N LYS A 49 -6.78 -12.07 -1.40
CA LYS A 49 -6.03 -12.44 -2.62
C LYS A 49 -5.00 -13.52 -2.29
N PRO A 50 -5.43 -14.76 -2.01
CA PRO A 50 -4.55 -15.83 -1.54
C PRO A 50 -3.46 -16.23 -2.53
N GLU A 51 -3.63 -15.92 -3.82
CA GLU A 51 -2.64 -16.11 -4.88
C GLU A 51 -1.43 -15.17 -4.77
N ARG A 52 -1.53 -14.07 -4.00
CA ARG A 52 -0.42 -13.12 -3.75
C ARG A 52 0.32 -13.46 -2.46
N ASP A 53 -0.36 -13.35 -1.33
CA ASP A 53 0.13 -13.69 0.01
C ASP A 53 -1.04 -13.54 1.02
N ALA A 54 -1.02 -14.28 2.13
CA ALA A 54 -2.07 -14.20 3.15
C ALA A 54 -2.18 -12.81 3.81
N GLY A 55 -1.07 -12.06 3.86
CA GLY A 55 -1.01 -10.70 4.40
C GLY A 55 -1.23 -9.61 3.35
N TYR A 56 -1.54 -9.96 2.10
CA TYR A 56 -1.65 -9.00 1.01
C TYR A 56 -3.03 -8.34 0.94
N ALA A 57 -3.02 -7.03 0.65
CA ALA A 57 -4.15 -6.26 0.15
C ALA A 57 -3.64 -5.14 -0.77
N ASP A 58 -4.54 -4.54 -1.55
CA ASP A 58 -4.22 -3.39 -2.39
C ASP A 58 -5.32 -2.33 -2.38
N PHE A 59 -4.93 -1.12 -2.77
CA PHE A 59 -5.80 0.03 -2.93
C PHE A 59 -5.40 0.82 -4.19
N ASP A 60 -6.38 1.13 -5.03
CA ASP A 60 -6.19 1.95 -6.23
C ASP A 60 -6.25 3.45 -5.89
N MET A 61 -5.24 4.19 -6.30
CA MET A 61 -5.11 5.62 -6.06
C MET A 61 -5.71 6.45 -7.20
N GLU A 62 -6.23 7.61 -6.84
CA GLU A 62 -6.55 8.68 -7.78
C GLU A 62 -5.32 9.57 -8.00
N ALA A 63 -5.00 9.85 -9.26
CA ALA A 63 -3.85 10.68 -9.62
C ALA A 63 -3.95 12.08 -9.00
N GLY A 64 -2.83 12.57 -8.46
CA GLY A 64 -2.75 13.87 -7.81
C GLY A 64 -3.29 13.92 -6.38
N THR A 65 -3.61 12.76 -5.78
CA THR A 65 -4.04 12.65 -4.38
C THR A 65 -2.94 12.09 -3.49
N ASP A 66 -2.85 12.60 -2.26
CA ASP A 66 -1.94 12.12 -1.22
C ASP A 66 -2.68 11.21 -0.23
N TYR A 67 -2.09 10.06 0.07
CA TYR A 67 -2.70 9.00 0.88
C TYR A 67 -1.90 8.69 2.13
N LEU A 68 -2.58 8.62 3.28
CA LEU A 68 -2.02 8.10 4.52
C LEU A 68 -2.52 6.68 4.75
N VAL A 69 -1.60 5.75 4.98
CA VAL A 69 -1.89 4.32 5.19
C VAL A 69 -1.57 3.93 6.62
N GLU A 70 -2.55 3.33 7.30
CA GLU A 70 -2.43 2.94 8.70
C GLU A 70 -3.10 1.59 8.98
N ILE A 71 -2.66 0.95 10.06
CA ILE A 71 -3.37 -0.17 10.67
C ILE A 71 -4.10 0.37 11.90
N PRO A 72 -5.44 0.44 11.90
CA PRO A 72 -6.19 0.94 13.05
C PRO A 72 -5.79 0.24 14.36
N GLY A 73 -5.66 1.03 15.43
CA GLY A 73 -5.26 0.52 16.75
C GLY A 73 -3.78 0.13 16.89
N HIS A 74 -2.95 0.33 15.86
CA HIS A 74 -1.51 0.12 15.93
C HIS A 74 -0.77 1.44 15.80
N SER A 75 0.32 1.60 16.55
CA SER A 75 1.20 2.79 16.47
C SER A 75 2.08 2.82 15.22
N ASN A 76 2.03 1.77 14.41
CA ASN A 76 2.82 1.62 13.18
C ASN A 76 2.00 2.16 12.00
N SER A 77 2.10 3.45 11.70
CA SER A 77 1.53 4.05 10.48
C SER A 77 2.63 4.53 9.55
N ALA A 78 2.35 4.63 8.25
CA ALA A 78 3.23 5.37 7.34
C ALA A 78 3.35 6.81 7.87
N SER A 79 4.58 7.27 8.14
CA SER A 79 4.83 8.60 8.69
C SER A 79 4.70 9.72 7.65
N GLU A 80 4.72 9.37 6.37
CA GLU A 80 4.69 10.28 5.24
C GLU A 80 3.53 9.93 4.30
N PRO A 81 2.85 10.91 3.71
CA PRO A 81 1.84 10.68 2.69
C PRO A 81 2.44 10.01 1.44
N LEU A 82 1.69 9.08 0.86
CA LEU A 82 1.99 8.41 -0.39
C LEU A 82 1.32 9.19 -1.53
N ALA A 83 2.13 9.87 -2.34
CA ALA A 83 1.65 10.78 -3.38
C ALA A 83 1.44 10.07 -4.71
N ALA A 84 0.23 10.15 -5.27
CA ALA A 84 -0.11 9.58 -6.57
C ALA A 84 0.39 10.47 -7.74
N VAL A 85 1.71 10.62 -7.87
CA VAL A 85 2.35 11.48 -8.88
C VAL A 85 2.75 10.72 -10.14
N PRO A 86 2.74 11.36 -11.33
CA PRO A 86 3.21 10.74 -12.57
C PRO A 86 4.65 10.24 -12.48
N CYS A 87 4.91 9.12 -13.13
CA CYS A 87 6.25 8.54 -13.32
C CYS A 87 6.36 7.97 -14.74
N THR A 88 7.59 7.75 -15.21
CA THR A 88 7.87 7.16 -16.52
C THR A 88 8.55 5.80 -16.32
N THR A 89 8.03 4.76 -16.97
CA THR A 89 8.60 3.41 -16.90
C THR A 89 9.96 3.34 -17.62
N SER A 90 10.68 2.24 -17.44
CA SER A 90 11.94 1.99 -18.17
C SER A 90 11.77 2.00 -19.69
N ASP A 91 10.57 1.64 -20.16
CA ASP A 91 10.24 1.55 -21.59
C ASP A 91 9.67 2.88 -22.14
N GLY A 92 9.60 3.94 -21.31
CA GLY A 92 9.14 5.27 -21.71
C GLY A 92 7.64 5.49 -21.61
N GLU A 93 6.88 4.54 -21.04
CA GLU A 93 5.44 4.68 -20.85
C GLU A 93 5.12 5.56 -19.63
N SER A 94 4.05 6.35 -19.71
CA SER A 94 3.56 7.14 -18.57
C SER A 94 2.73 6.27 -17.63
N ALA A 95 3.00 6.37 -16.34
CA ALA A 95 2.25 5.72 -15.27
C ALA A 95 2.09 6.68 -14.06
N ILE A 96 1.41 6.22 -13.02
CA ILE A 96 1.38 6.85 -11.70
C ILE A 96 2.26 6.03 -10.75
N THR A 97 3.00 6.73 -9.89
CA THR A 97 3.84 6.12 -8.86
C THR A 97 3.02 5.17 -8.00
N SER A 98 3.52 3.97 -7.80
CA SER A 98 2.93 2.95 -6.95
C SER A 98 3.82 2.66 -5.75
N TYR A 99 3.23 2.11 -4.72
CA TYR A 99 3.88 1.90 -3.42
C TYR A 99 3.76 0.45 -3.00
N ARG A 100 4.79 -0.05 -2.33
CA ARG A 100 4.75 -1.27 -1.53
C ARG A 100 4.99 -0.90 -0.08
N VAL A 101 4.01 -1.18 0.76
CA VAL A 101 4.00 -0.88 2.19
C VAL A 101 3.99 -2.19 2.95
N VAL A 102 5.05 -2.45 3.71
CA VAL A 102 5.18 -3.66 4.52
C VAL A 102 5.13 -3.30 6.00
N PHE A 103 4.09 -3.77 6.67
CA PHE A 103 3.96 -3.69 8.13
C PHE A 103 4.48 -4.96 8.76
N ARG A 104 5.41 -4.85 9.71
CA ARG A 104 5.94 -5.97 10.49
C ARG A 104 5.71 -5.74 11.98
N ALA A 105 5.09 -6.73 12.63
CA ALA A 105 5.16 -6.86 14.08
C ALA A 105 6.63 -7.14 14.46
N GLY A 106 7.15 -6.36 15.40
CA GLY A 106 8.49 -6.55 15.97
C GLY A 106 8.48 -7.53 17.12
#